data_AF-A0A4P5X2E6-F1
#
_entry.id   AF-A0A4P5X2E6-F1
#
_cell.length_a   1.000
_cell.length_b   1.000
_cell.length_c   1.000
_cell.angle_alpha   90.00
_cell.angle_beta   90.00
_cell.angle_gamma   90.00
#
_symmetry.space_group_name_H-M   'P 1'
#
loop_
_entity.id
_entity.type
_entity.pdbx_description
1 polymer ?
#
loop_
_entity_poly.entity_id
_entity_poly.type
_entity_poly.pdbx_seq_one_letter_code
_entity_poly.pdbx_strand_id
1 'polypeptide(L)'
;MIIEAFTPLSGDVWGTEPAITYALGWELPRAWRLDAAIRYVLADSAEELFDKWLPSAVLRMPVTERWEAHAEWFGSWTDGLEDERVRPFVGPGTHFMITPNLEIGCRRGWGLTQDAAAYFVDSGLGWRF
;
A
#
# COMPACT_ATOMS: atom_id res chain seq x y z
N MET A 1 8.55 3.45 13.25
CA MET A 1 7.78 4.67 12.94
C MET A 1 8.52 5.43 11.86
N ILE A 2 7.80 5.90 10.84
CA ILE A 2 8.33 6.67 9.72
C ILE A 2 7.53 7.97 9.67
N ILE A 3 8.22 9.09 9.49
CA ILE A 3 7.61 10.41 9.28
C ILE A 3 8.12 10.91 7.93
N GLU A 4 7.20 11.30 7.06
CA GLU A 4 7.48 11.82 5.72
C GLU A 4 6.53 12.98 5.40
N ALA A 5 6.87 13.77 4.39
CA ALA A 5 5.99 14.81 3.89
C ALA A 5 6.14 14.90 2.38
N PHE A 6 5.02 15.04 1.67
CA PHE A 6 5.01 15.22 0.23
C PHE A 6 4.49 16.62 -0.11
N THR A 7 5.27 17.37 -0.89
CA THR A 7 4.85 18.68 -1.40
C THR A 7 4.74 18.60 -2.92
N PRO A 8 3.53 18.72 -3.50
CA PRO A 8 3.36 18.78 -4.94
C PRO A 8 4.12 20.00 -5.52
N LEU A 9 4.82 19.80 -6.63
CA LEU A 9 5.51 20.90 -7.35
C LEU A 9 4.66 21.50 -8.48
N SER A 10 3.52 20.88 -8.80
CA SER A 10 2.60 21.29 -9.85
C SER A 10 1.24 20.64 -9.63
N GLY A 11 0.15 21.34 -9.95
CA GLY A 11 -1.22 20.83 -9.89
C GLY A 11 -2.19 21.88 -9.40
N ASP A 12 -3.44 21.47 -9.16
CA ASP A 12 -4.48 22.34 -8.60
C ASP A 12 -4.40 22.47 -7.07
N VAL A 13 -3.60 21.61 -6.42
CA VAL A 13 -3.39 21.54 -4.98
C VAL A 13 -1.91 21.68 -4.68
N TRP A 14 -1.57 22.53 -3.71
CA TRP A 14 -0.18 22.93 -3.39
C TRP A 14 0.22 22.66 -1.94
N GLY A 15 -0.73 22.20 -1.10
CA GLY A 15 -0.47 21.88 0.29
C GLY A 15 0.58 20.78 0.45
N THR A 16 1.40 20.93 1.49
CA THR A 16 2.28 19.85 1.92
C THR A 16 1.48 18.85 2.73
N GLU A 17 1.54 17.58 2.35
CA GLU A 17 0.84 16.48 3.00
C GLU A 17 1.80 15.74 3.94
N PRO A 18 1.84 16.05 5.25
CA PRO A 18 2.61 15.28 6.20
C PRO A 18 1.96 13.91 6.43
N ALA A 19 2.79 12.88 6.54
CA ALA A 19 2.37 11.52 6.79
C ALA A 19 3.16 10.88 7.94
N ILE A 20 2.45 10.15 8.78
CA ILE A 20 3.02 9.37 9.88
C ILE A 20 2.64 7.91 9.65
N THR A 21 3.62 7.03 9.60
CA THR A 21 3.41 5.59 9.44
C THR A 21 3.97 4.82 10.63
N TYR A 22 3.15 3.93 11.17
CA TYR A 22 3.57 2.92 12.12
C TYR A 22 3.49 1.54 11.47
N ALA A 23 4.59 0.79 11.49
CA ALA A 23 4.71 -0.52 10.87
C ALA A 23 5.23 -1.53 11.89
N LEU A 24 4.66 -2.73 11.83
CA LEU A 24 4.94 -3.88 12.68
C LEU A 24 5.14 -5.10 11.78
N GLY A 25 6.12 -5.93 12.13
CA GLY A 25 6.42 -7.16 11.39
C GLY A 25 6.60 -8.32 12.36
N TRP A 26 6.09 -9.48 11.98
CA TRP A 26 6.24 -10.73 12.71
C TRP A 26 6.84 -11.79 11.79
N GLU A 27 7.87 -12.46 12.29
CA GLU A 27 8.36 -13.69 11.68
C GLU A 27 7.55 -14.88 12.22
N LEU A 28 6.98 -15.64 11.29
CA LEU A 28 6.17 -16.81 11.54
C LEU A 28 6.98 -18.08 11.19
N PRO A 29 6.53 -19.27 11.62
CA PRO A 29 7.17 -20.51 11.22
C PRO A 29 7.29 -20.63 9.69
N ARG A 30 8.30 -21.38 9.21
CA ARG A 30 8.60 -21.58 7.78
C ARG A 30 8.99 -20.30 7.03
N ALA A 31 9.61 -19.35 7.73
CA ALA A 31 10.06 -18.07 7.17
C ALA A 31 8.93 -17.22 6.57
N TRP A 32 7.68 -17.49 6.96
CA TRP A 32 6.55 -16.63 6.63
C TRP A 32 6.69 -15.31 7.39
N ARG A 33 6.22 -14.22 6.78
CA ARG A 33 6.25 -12.89 7.39
C ARG A 33 4.89 -12.27 7.33
N LEU A 34 4.41 -11.77 8.46
CA LEU A 34 3.22 -10.93 8.50
C LEU A 34 3.69 -9.51 8.79
N ASP A 35 3.37 -8.58 7.91
CA ASP A 35 3.66 -7.17 8.09
C ASP A 35 2.34 -6.41 8.13
N ALA A 36 2.18 -5.52 9.10
CA ALA A 36 1.03 -4.63 9.18
C ALA A 36 1.52 -3.19 9.35
N ALA A 37 0.82 -2.27 8.71
CA ALA A 37 1.10 -0.86 8.87
C ALA A 37 -0.18 -0.04 8.92
N ILE A 38 -0.14 1.04 9.68
CA ILE A 38 -1.14 2.10 9.61
C ILE A 38 -0.43 3.40 9.29
N ARG A 39 -0.92 4.07 8.24
CA ARG A 39 -0.46 5.39 7.84
C ARG A 39 -1.59 6.39 8.01
N TYR A 40 -1.27 7.52 8.62
CA TYR A 40 -2.09 8.71 8.64
C TYR A 40 -1.45 9.75 7.72
N VAL A 41 -2.27 10.45 6.94
CA VAL A 41 -1.87 11.58 6.09
C VAL A 41 -2.87 12.70 6.33
N LEU A 42 -2.36 13.90 6.64
CA LEU A 42 -3.16 15.11 6.53
C LEU A 42 -3.10 15.56 5.07
N ALA A 43 -4.15 15.27 4.32
CA ALA A 43 -4.22 15.47 2.89
C ALA A 43 -4.86 16.83 2.55
N ASP A 44 -4.55 17.36 1.37
CA ASP A 44 -5.07 18.64 0.90
C ASP A 44 -6.03 18.43 -0.28
N SER A 45 -7.09 19.23 -0.32
CA SER A 45 -8.05 19.26 -1.43
C SER A 45 -8.21 20.70 -1.93
N ALA A 46 -8.96 20.90 -3.02
CA ALA A 46 -9.21 22.24 -3.54
C ALA A 46 -9.98 23.14 -2.56
N GLU A 47 -10.69 22.56 -1.58
CA GLU A 47 -11.57 23.28 -0.67
C GLU A 47 -11.03 23.28 0.77
N GLU A 48 -10.59 22.12 1.27
CA GLU A 48 -10.13 21.97 2.64
C GLU A 48 -9.11 20.83 2.86
N LEU A 49 -8.43 20.89 4.01
CA LEU A 49 -7.61 19.80 4.52
C LEU A 49 -8.50 18.70 5.08
N PHE A 50 -8.13 17.44 4.86
CA PHE A 50 -8.88 16.30 5.33
C PHE A 50 -7.96 15.18 5.83
N ASP A 51 -8.51 14.32 6.67
CA ASP A 51 -7.79 13.21 7.28
C ASP A 51 -7.86 11.98 6.37
N LYS A 52 -6.72 11.33 6.15
CA LYS A 52 -6.65 10.11 5.35
C LYS A 52 -5.91 9.00 6.08
N TRP A 53 -6.57 7.87 6.26
CA TRP A 53 -6.04 6.68 6.92
C TRP A 53 -5.82 5.56 5.92
N LEU A 54 -4.61 4.98 5.93
CA LEU A 54 -4.20 3.88 5.07
C LEU A 54 -3.66 2.70 5.88
N PRO A 55 -4.55 1.86 6.46
CA PRO A 55 -4.15 0.61 7.07
C PRO A 55 -3.83 -0.44 6.00
N SER A 56 -2.90 -1.33 6.33
CA SER A 56 -2.47 -2.43 5.47
C SER A 56 -1.96 -3.61 6.29
N ALA A 57 -2.10 -4.80 5.73
CA ALA A 57 -1.56 -6.05 6.22
C ALA A 57 -1.15 -6.94 5.04
N VAL A 58 0.05 -7.52 5.10
CA VAL A 58 0.59 -8.39 4.06
C VAL A 58 1.16 -9.64 4.71
N LEU A 59 0.68 -10.80 4.28
CA LEU A 59 1.26 -12.10 4.61
C LEU A 59 2.14 -12.56 3.45
N ARG A 60 3.45 -12.63 3.67
CA ARG A 60 4.46 -13.08 2.71
C ARG A 60 4.88 -14.51 3.02
N MET A 61 4.97 -15.31 1.96
CA MET A 61 5.22 -16.74 2.01
C MET A 61 6.32 -17.07 0.99
N PRO A 62 7.54 -17.39 1.44
CA PRO A 62 8.59 -17.87 0.53
C PRO A 62 8.18 -19.23 -0.02
N VAL A 63 8.09 -19.35 -1.34
CA VAL A 63 7.78 -20.62 -2.02
C VAL A 63 9.07 -21.32 -2.45
N THR A 64 10.03 -20.54 -2.96
CA THR A 64 11.41 -20.98 -3.26
C THR A 64 12.38 -19.86 -2.91
N GLU A 65 13.69 -20.11 -3.05
CA GLU A 65 14.71 -19.05 -2.86
C GLU A 65 14.57 -17.86 -3.82
N ARG A 66 13.84 -18.03 -4.93
CA ARG A 66 13.65 -17.00 -5.97
C ARG A 66 12.20 -16.57 -6.12
N TRP A 67 11.27 -17.17 -5.39
CA TRP A 67 9.84 -16.95 -5.57
C TRP A 67 9.17 -16.74 -4.21
N GLU A 68 8.58 -15.57 -4.05
CA GLU A 68 7.74 -15.22 -2.91
C GLU A 68 6.30 -15.00 -3.40
N ALA A 69 5.35 -15.61 -2.69
CA ALA A 69 3.93 -15.31 -2.85
C ALA A 69 3.45 -14.51 -1.64
N HIS A 70 2.47 -13.65 -1.82
CA HIS A 70 1.87 -12.92 -0.71
C HIS A 70 0.36 -12.76 -0.88
N ALA A 71 -0.31 -12.57 0.25
CA ALA A 71 -1.68 -12.09 0.31
C ALA A 71 -1.66 -10.72 1.00
N GLU A 72 -2.30 -9.74 0.39
CA GLU A 72 -2.35 -8.36 0.87
C GLU A 72 -3.79 -7.91 1.11
N TRP A 73 -3.96 -7.12 2.15
CA TRP A 73 -5.14 -6.32 2.43
C TRP A 73 -4.68 -4.90 2.72
N PHE A 74 -5.29 -3.91 2.06
CA PHE A 74 -4.96 -2.51 2.28
C PHE A 74 -6.15 -1.64 1.87
N GLY A 75 -6.19 -0.40 2.31
CA GLY A 75 -7.23 0.51 1.84
C GLY A 75 -6.95 1.96 2.17
N SER A 76 -7.90 2.82 1.78
CA SER A 76 -7.92 4.22 2.18
C SER A 76 -9.27 4.60 2.75
N TRP A 77 -9.27 5.28 3.88
CA TRP A 77 -10.42 5.93 4.50
C TRP A 77 -10.16 7.42 4.54
N THR A 78 -11.16 8.23 4.20
CA THR A 78 -11.10 9.69 4.32
C THR A 78 -12.12 10.16 5.34
N ASP A 79 -11.77 11.17 6.12
CA ASP A 79 -12.62 11.83 7.12
C ASP A 79 -12.45 13.35 6.94
N GLY A 80 -13.55 14.10 7.01
CA GLY A 80 -13.56 15.54 6.74
C GLY A 80 -13.64 15.94 5.27
N LEU A 81 -14.27 15.10 4.42
CA LEU A 81 -14.69 15.49 3.06
C LEU A 81 -16.22 15.52 2.97
N GLU A 82 -16.78 16.29 2.03
CA GLU A 82 -18.23 16.26 1.75
C GLU A 82 -18.72 14.84 1.41
N ASP A 83 -17.94 14.13 0.59
CA ASP A 83 -18.12 12.71 0.28
C ASP A 83 -16.96 11.90 0.84
N GLU A 84 -17.14 11.34 2.04
CA GLU A 84 -16.21 10.37 2.60
C GLU A 84 -16.15 9.10 1.75
N ARG A 85 -14.95 8.56 1.56
CA ARG A 85 -14.72 7.36 0.76
C ARG A 85 -13.98 6.30 1.54
N VAL A 86 -14.44 5.06 1.39
CA VAL A 86 -13.84 3.89 2.01
C VAL A 86 -13.46 2.90 0.92
N ARG A 87 -12.16 2.77 0.65
CA ARG A 87 -11.62 1.98 -0.48
C ARG A 87 -10.68 0.86 -0.04
N PRO A 88 -11.16 -0.18 0.65
CA PRO A 88 -10.40 -1.38 0.95
C PRO A 88 -10.29 -2.32 -0.25
N PHE A 89 -9.13 -2.96 -0.35
CA PHE A 89 -8.78 -3.97 -1.34
C PHE A 89 -8.19 -5.19 -0.65
N VAL A 90 -8.40 -6.36 -1.25
CA VAL A 90 -7.71 -7.61 -0.88
C VAL A 90 -7.26 -8.32 -2.14
N GLY A 91 -6.11 -8.97 -2.09
CA GLY A 91 -5.58 -9.63 -3.27
C GLY A 91 -4.35 -10.49 -3.00
N PRO A 92 -4.08 -11.50 -3.84
CA PRO A 92 -2.78 -12.14 -3.88
C PRO A 92 -1.81 -11.36 -4.78
N GLY A 93 -0.54 -11.58 -4.52
CA GLY A 93 0.53 -11.20 -5.42
C GLY A 93 1.74 -12.10 -5.28
N THR A 94 2.73 -11.83 -6.12
CA THR A 94 3.91 -12.64 -6.22
C THR A 94 5.10 -11.82 -6.69
N HIS A 95 6.28 -12.18 -6.21
CA HIS A 95 7.57 -11.64 -6.62
C HIS A 95 8.48 -12.78 -7.05
N PHE A 96 9.12 -12.65 -8.22
CA PHE A 96 10.04 -13.62 -8.76
C PHE A 96 11.37 -12.97 -9.15
N MET A 97 12.47 -13.52 -8.65
CA MET A 97 13.82 -13.09 -8.99
C MET A 97 14.23 -13.68 -10.35
N ILE A 98 14.22 -12.85 -11.40
CA ILE A 98 14.73 -13.20 -12.73
C ILE A 98 16.26 -13.40 -12.66
N THR A 99 16.94 -12.49 -11.97
CA THR A 99 18.35 -12.60 -11.60
C THR A 99 18.50 -12.28 -10.11
N PRO A 100 19.66 -12.50 -9.47
CA PRO A 100 19.84 -12.13 -8.06
C PRO A 100 19.61 -10.63 -7.73
N ASN A 101 19.54 -9.78 -8.76
CA ASN A 101 19.38 -8.33 -8.63
C ASN A 101 18.15 -7.78 -9.38
N LEU A 102 17.42 -8.62 -10.13
CA LEU A 102 16.24 -8.23 -10.89
C LEU A 102 15.03 -9.05 -10.44
N GLU A 103 14.02 -8.36 -9.94
CA GLU A 103 12.75 -8.91 -9.51
C GLU A 103 11.62 -8.48 -10.44
N ILE A 104 10.69 -9.38 -10.72
CA ILE A 104 9.39 -9.07 -11.31
C ILE A 104 8.27 -9.40 -10.33
N GLY A 105 7.39 -8.44 -10.09
CA GLY A 105 6.22 -8.58 -9.25
C GLY A 105 4.94 -8.48 -10.06
N CYS A 106 3.93 -9.27 -9.69
CA CYS A 106 2.57 -9.12 -10.19
C CYS A 106 1.58 -9.22 -9.02
N ARG A 107 0.58 -8.35 -9.01
CA ARG A 107 -0.46 -8.29 -7.99
C ARG A 107 -1.82 -8.16 -8.64
N ARG A 108 -2.82 -8.78 -8.02
CA ARG A 108 -4.21 -8.63 -8.41
C ARG A 108 -5.03 -8.48 -7.15
N GLY A 109 -5.88 -7.47 -7.10
CA GLY A 109 -6.79 -7.30 -5.99
C GLY A 109 -8.20 -6.94 -6.43
N TRP A 110 -9.11 -7.05 -5.47
CA TRP A 110 -10.53 -6.73 -5.61
C TRP A 110 -10.92 -5.70 -4.57
N GLY A 111 -11.72 -4.73 -4.98
CA GLY A 111 -12.36 -3.79 -4.07
C GLY A 111 -13.40 -4.50 -3.20
N LEU A 112 -13.45 -4.15 -1.92
CA LEU A 112 -14.41 -4.72 -0.97
C LEU A 112 -15.64 -3.82 -0.74
N THR A 113 -15.68 -2.63 -1.36
CA THR A 113 -16.76 -1.64 -1.24
C THR A 113 -17.15 -1.09 -2.61
N GLN A 114 -18.24 -0.32 -2.65
CA GLN A 114 -18.70 0.37 -3.88
C GLN A 114 -17.79 1.54 -4.28
N ASP A 115 -17.08 2.15 -3.33
CA ASP A 115 -16.15 3.26 -3.62
C ASP A 115 -14.81 2.78 -4.19
N ALA A 116 -14.51 1.48 -4.01
CA ALA A 116 -13.31 0.84 -4.51
C ALA A 116 -13.54 0.35 -5.95
N ALA A 117 -12.47 0.38 -6.77
CA ALA A 117 -12.51 -0.27 -8.08
C ALA A 117 -12.81 -1.78 -7.91
N ALA A 118 -13.64 -2.35 -8.78
CA ALA A 118 -14.04 -3.74 -8.70
C ALA A 118 -12.83 -4.70 -8.69
N TYR A 119 -11.79 -4.37 -9.46
CA TYR A 119 -10.50 -5.04 -9.41
C TYR A 119 -9.37 -4.12 -9.89
N PHE A 120 -8.14 -4.48 -9.53
CA PHE A 120 -6.92 -3.93 -10.13
C PHE A 120 -5.95 -5.06 -10.48
N VAL A 121 -5.07 -4.78 -11.43
CA VAL A 121 -3.91 -5.61 -11.76
C VAL A 121 -2.71 -4.68 -11.85
N ASP A 122 -1.65 -5.03 -11.14
CA ASP A 122 -0.42 -4.25 -11.08
C ASP A 122 0.78 -5.16 -11.38
N SER A 123 1.78 -4.62 -12.07
CA SER A 123 3.02 -5.33 -12.36
C SER A 123 4.18 -4.37 -12.25
N GLY A 124 5.24 -4.80 -11.58
CA GLY A 124 6.38 -3.95 -11.26
C GLY A 124 7.71 -4.68 -11.43
N LEU A 125 8.77 -3.91 -11.61
CA LEU A 125 10.15 -4.40 -11.67
C LEU A 125 10.97 -3.76 -10.56
N GLY A 126 11.75 -4.58 -9.86
CA GLY A 126 12.71 -4.14 -8.85
C GLY A 126 14.13 -4.41 -9.32
N TRP A 127 15.00 -3.41 -9.24
CA TRP A 127 16.43 -3.57 -9.53
C TRP A 127 17.27 -3.20 -8.30
N ARG A 128 18.15 -4.11 -7.86
CA ARG A 128 19.09 -3.87 -6.77
C ARG A 128 20.49 -3.61 -7.32
N PHE A 129 21.06 -2.45 -6.98
CA PHE A 129 22.44 -2.06 -7.30
C PHE A 129 23.37 -2.23 -6.10
#